data_AF-A0AA94FA94-F1
#
_entry.id   AF-A0AA94FA94-F1
#
_cell.length_a   1.000
_cell.length_b   1.000
_cell.length_c   1.000
_cell.angle_alpha   90.00
_cell.angle_beta   90.00
_cell.angle_gamma   90.00
#
_symmetry.space_group_name_H-M   'P 1'
#
loop_
_entity.id
_entity.type
_entity.pdbx_description
1 polymer ?
#
loop_
_entity_poly.entity_id
_entity_poly.type
_entity_poly.pdbx_seq_one_letter_code
_entity_poly.pdbx_strand_id
1 'polypeptide(L)'
;DDEASLFYQAFLKVKDKYDDVMRFGKYHPDYKDIMLETRQRKRAYEMLPVVMEYKAKEVAVQNLIDEVMSKIAFAVSEHVKIETGNPFFQTGHDGCASGGTCNCSL
;
A
#
# COMPACT_ATOMS: atom_id res chain seq x y z
N ASP A 1 14.49 11.09 14.46
CA ASP A 1 15.61 10.28 13.99
C ASP A 1 16.12 10.91 12.70
N ASP A 2 17.32 11.48 12.76
CA ASP A 2 17.87 12.29 11.68
C ASP A 2 18.23 11.43 10.46
N GLU A 3 18.60 10.17 10.69
CA GLU A 3 18.88 9.21 9.64
C GLU A 3 17.63 8.90 8.82
N ALA A 4 16.51 8.60 9.48
CA ALA A 4 15.23 8.35 8.81
C ALA A 4 14.77 9.55 7.98
N SER A 5 14.96 10.77 8.48
CA SER A 5 14.66 12.01 7.74
C SER A 5 15.50 12.14 6.47
N LEU A 6 16.81 11.86 6.55
CA LEU A 6 17.71 11.90 5.39
C LEU A 6 17.33 10.87 4.32
N PHE A 7 17.04 9.63 4.73
CA PHE A 7 16.59 8.58 3.80
C PHE A 7 15.25 8.93 3.16
N TYR A 8 14.33 9.52 3.93
CA TYR A 8 13.04 9.97 3.42
C TYR A 8 13.18 11.08 2.38
N GLN A 9 14.01 12.09 2.65
CA GLN A 9 14.29 13.17 1.69
C GLN A 9 14.97 12.64 0.42
N ALA A 10 15.88 11.69 0.54
CA ALA A 10 16.51 11.05 -0.62
C ALA A 10 15.48 10.27 -1.47
N PHE A 11 14.55 9.58 -0.82
CA PHE A 11 13.45 8.91 -1.50
C PHE A 11 12.53 9.90 -2.23
N LEU A 12 12.14 11.01 -1.58
CA LEU A 12 11.28 12.03 -2.21
C LEU A 12 11.90 12.63 -3.49
N LYS A 13 13.21 12.92 -3.47
CA LYS A 13 13.92 13.44 -4.66
C LYS A 13 13.88 12.47 -5.86
N VAL A 14 13.96 11.17 -5.60
CA VAL A 14 13.88 10.15 -6.66
C VAL A 14 12.43 9.91 -7.07
N LYS A 15 11.49 10.04 -6.14
CA LYS A 15 10.06 9.98 -6.42
C LYS A 15 9.62 11.07 -7.39
N ASP A 16 10.12 12.30 -7.25
CA ASP A 16 9.78 13.38 -8.19
C ASP A 16 10.20 13.03 -9.63
N LYS A 17 11.42 12.50 -9.80
CA LYS A 17 11.91 12.00 -11.11
C LYS A 17 11.08 10.82 -11.61
N TYR A 18 10.68 9.91 -10.72
CA TYR A 18 9.81 8.79 -11.05
C TYR A 18 8.45 9.27 -11.56
N ASP A 19 7.85 10.26 -10.91
CA ASP A 19 6.56 10.81 -11.32
C ASP A 19 6.66 11.49 -12.69
N ASP A 20 7.76 12.21 -12.97
CA ASP A 20 8.03 12.79 -14.29
C ASP A 20 8.19 11.73 -15.39
N VAL A 21 8.96 10.69 -15.12
CA VAL A 21 9.18 9.59 -16.07
C VAL A 21 7.92 8.75 -16.29
N MET A 22 7.11 8.57 -15.25
CA MET A 22 5.84 7.87 -15.34
C MET A 22 4.78 8.62 -16.16
N ARG A 23 4.91 9.94 -16.35
CA ARG A 23 4.04 10.69 -17.29
C ARG A 23 4.17 10.17 -18.72
N PHE A 24 5.38 9.82 -19.13
CA PHE A 24 5.66 9.27 -20.46
C PHE A 24 5.57 7.74 -20.49
N GLY A 25 5.72 7.10 -19.32
CA GLY A 25 5.60 5.67 -19.14
C GLY A 25 6.78 4.90 -19.72
N LYS A 26 6.52 3.67 -20.18
CA LYS A 26 7.55 2.67 -20.52
C LYS A 26 8.50 3.06 -21.66
N TYR A 27 8.20 4.10 -22.42
CA TYR A 27 8.99 4.57 -23.55
C TYR A 27 10.03 5.63 -23.17
N HIS A 28 10.05 6.08 -21.92
CA HIS A 28 11.09 6.99 -21.44
C HIS A 28 12.45 6.25 -21.39
N PRO A 29 13.56 6.84 -21.88
CA PRO A 29 14.87 6.18 -21.90
C PRO A 29 15.31 5.71 -20.51
N ASP A 30 15.06 6.55 -19.49
CA ASP A 30 15.49 6.30 -18.12
C ASP A 30 14.46 5.51 -17.28
N TYR A 31 13.40 4.98 -17.90
CA TYR A 31 12.30 4.30 -17.19
C TYR A 31 12.79 3.19 -16.26
N LYS A 32 13.63 2.30 -16.76
CA LYS A 32 14.10 1.13 -16.00
C LYS A 32 14.98 1.54 -14.82
N ASP A 33 15.86 2.51 -15.04
CA ASP A 33 16.82 2.95 -14.04
C ASP A 33 16.13 3.68 -12.90
N ILE A 34 15.22 4.61 -13.22
CA ILE A 34 14.46 5.35 -12.21
C ILE A 34 13.48 4.43 -11.46
N MET A 35 12.88 3.44 -12.13
CA MET A 35 12.09 2.41 -11.46
C MET A 35 12.91 1.61 -10.44
N LEU A 36 14.12 1.19 -10.80
CA LEU A 36 15.00 0.43 -9.91
C LEU A 36 15.47 1.30 -8.73
N GLU A 37 15.93 2.52 -9.02
CA GLU A 37 16.41 3.46 -8.01
C GLU A 37 15.32 3.80 -6.99
N THR A 38 14.10 4.10 -7.46
CA THR A 38 12.96 4.42 -6.58
C THR A 38 12.66 3.27 -5.62
N ARG A 39 12.67 2.02 -6.12
CA ARG A 39 12.44 0.83 -5.30
C ARG A 39 13.56 0.61 -4.28
N GLN A 40 14.82 0.79 -4.67
CA GLN A 40 15.96 0.64 -3.77
C GLN A 40 15.92 1.69 -2.65
N ARG A 41 15.68 2.96 -2.99
CA ARG A 41 15.58 4.05 -2.00
C ARG A 41 14.39 3.87 -1.06
N LYS A 42 13.23 3.49 -1.59
CA LYS A 42 12.06 3.16 -0.78
C LYS A 42 12.37 2.03 0.19
N ARG A 43 12.99 0.94 -0.28
CA ARG A 43 13.36 -0.19 0.57
C ARG A 43 14.36 0.21 1.65
N ALA A 44 15.38 1.01 1.32
CA ALA A 44 16.35 1.49 2.30
C ALA A 44 15.68 2.28 3.44
N TYR A 45 14.74 3.17 3.11
CA TYR A 45 13.95 3.90 4.11
C TYR A 45 13.05 2.97 4.94
N GLU A 46 12.35 2.03 4.29
CA GLU A 46 11.39 1.15 4.96
C GLU A 46 12.05 0.09 5.86
N MET A 47 13.32 -0.25 5.62
CA MET A 47 14.08 -1.22 6.42
C MET A 47 14.66 -0.61 7.71
N LEU A 48 14.56 0.71 7.92
CA LEU A 48 15.02 1.33 9.15
C LEU A 48 14.17 0.87 10.34
N PRO A 49 14.78 0.44 11.47
CA PRO A 49 14.05 -0.07 12.64
C PRO A 49 12.94 0.85 13.14
N VAL A 50 13.22 2.16 13.20
CA VAL A 50 12.26 3.18 13.65
C VAL A 50 11.06 3.27 12.70
N VAL A 51 11.29 3.18 11.39
CA VAL A 51 10.22 3.22 10.38
C VAL A 51 9.39 1.94 10.42
N MET A 52 10.03 0.78 10.57
CA MET A 52 9.33 -0.50 10.72
C MET A 52 8.45 -0.52 11.97
N GLU A 53 8.98 -0.08 13.12
CA GLU A 53 8.21 -0.01 14.37
C GLU A 53 7.04 0.96 14.25
N TYR A 54 7.26 2.13 13.65
CA TYR A 54 6.21 3.10 13.38
C TYR A 54 5.09 2.50 12.52
N LYS A 55 5.43 1.87 11.40
CA LYS A 55 4.45 1.22 10.52
C LYS A 55 3.70 0.09 11.21
N ALA A 56 4.35 -0.68 12.07
CA ALA A 56 3.68 -1.72 12.84
C ALA A 56 2.61 -1.13 13.78
N LYS A 57 2.92 0.00 14.44
CA LYS A 57 1.95 0.74 15.28
C LYS A 57 0.82 1.35 14.44
N GLU A 58 1.13 1.89 13.27
CA GLU A 58 0.14 2.43 12.34
C GLU A 58 -0.86 1.34 11.90
N VAL A 59 -0.36 0.15 11.53
CA VAL A 59 -1.20 -1.01 11.19
C VAL A 59 -2.04 -1.46 12.40
N ALA A 60 -1.47 -1.47 13.61
CA ALA A 60 -2.21 -1.83 14.81
C ALA A 60 -3.39 -0.87 15.07
N VAL A 61 -3.17 0.45 14.90
CA VAL A 61 -4.24 1.45 15.02
C VAL A 61 -5.29 1.27 13.92
N GLN A 62 -4.87 1.04 12.66
CA GLN A 62 -5.80 0.80 11.57
C GLN A 62 -6.69 -0.41 11.83
N ASN A 63 -6.12 -1.51 12.34
CA ASN A 63 -6.89 -2.70 12.70
C ASN A 63 -7.92 -2.43 13.79
N LEU A 64 -7.57 -1.63 14.80
CA LEU A 64 -8.52 -1.23 15.86
C LEU A 64 -9.66 -0.39 15.30
N ILE A 65 -9.36 0.53 14.38
CA ILE A 65 -10.39 1.35 13.71
C ILE A 65 -11.31 0.44 12.89
N ASP A 66 -10.75 -0.48 12.10
CA ASP A 66 -11.52 -1.42 11.28
C ASP A 66 -12.43 -2.30 12.15
N GLU A 67 -11.96 -2.75 13.32
CA GLU A 67 -12.74 -3.53 14.28
C GLU A 67 -13.92 -2.71 14.85
N VAL A 68 -13.69 -1.47 15.27
CA VAL A 68 -14.75 -0.60 15.78
C VAL A 68 -15.78 -0.29 14.69
N MET A 69 -15.32 0.01 13.47
CA MET A 69 -16.20 0.28 12.34
C MET A 69 -17.06 -0.92 11.98
N SER A 70 -16.49 -2.12 11.97
CA SER A 70 -17.26 -3.35 11.71
C SER A 70 -18.32 -3.59 12.77
N LYS A 71 -18.00 -3.42 14.06
CA LYS A 71 -18.96 -3.53 15.17
C LYS A 71 -20.13 -2.56 15.03
N ILE A 72 -19.86 -1.30 14.70
CA ILE A 72 -20.91 -0.28 14.51
C ILE A 72 -21.79 -0.62 13.31
N ALA A 73 -21.20 -1.01 12.19
CA ALA A 73 -21.95 -1.33 10.98
C ALA A 73 -22.87 -2.55 11.15
N PHE A 74 -22.38 -3.62 11.77
CA PHE A 74 -23.19 -4.80 12.05
C PHE A 74 -24.28 -4.55 13.10
N ALA A 75 -24.09 -3.59 14.02
CA ALA A 75 -25.15 -3.17 14.94
C ALA A 75 -26.31 -2.45 14.25
N VAL A 76 -26.07 -1.83 13.09
CA VAL A 76 -27.10 -1.12 12.31
C VAL A 76 -27.77 -2.06 11.30
N SER A 77 -27.01 -2.93 10.65
CA SER A 77 -27.53 -3.92 9.72
C SER A 77 -26.54 -5.06 9.48
N GLU A 78 -27.00 -6.29 9.72
CA GLU A 78 -26.19 -7.51 9.55
C GLU A 78 -25.78 -7.79 8.10
N HIS A 79 -26.40 -7.13 7.12
CA HIS A 79 -26.15 -7.34 5.69
C HIS A 79 -25.29 -6.25 5.03
N VAL A 80 -24.74 -5.31 5.81
CA VAL A 80 -23.88 -4.26 5.27
C VAL A 80 -22.55 -4.88 4.81
N LYS A 81 -22.22 -4.67 3.52
CA LYS A 81 -20.92 -5.04 2.95
C LYS A 81 -19.91 -3.97 3.32
N ILE A 82 -18.89 -4.35 4.08
CA ILE A 82 -17.82 -3.46 4.53
C ILE A 82 -16.53 -3.92 3.87
N GLU A 83 -15.91 -3.04 3.09
CA GLU A 83 -14.55 -3.22 2.63
C GLU A 83 -13.60 -2.72 3.72
N THR A 84 -13.30 -3.56 4.72
CA THR A 84 -12.23 -3.23 5.68
C THR A 84 -10.88 -3.31 4.97
N GLY A 85 -10.02 -2.31 5.23
CA GLY A 85 -8.74 -2.16 4.53
C GLY A 85 -7.75 -3.31 4.75
N ASN A 86 -7.93 -4.08 5.82
CA ASN A 86 -7.16 -5.29 6.08
C ASN A 86 -7.86 -6.56 5.51
N PRO A 87 -7.22 -7.28 4.57
CA PRO A 87 -7.79 -8.49 3.94
C PRO A 87 -8.00 -9.65 4.93
N PHE A 88 -7.42 -9.62 6.13
CA PHE A 88 -7.68 -10.65 7.16
C PHE A 88 -9.10 -10.60 7.74
N PHE A 89 -9.78 -9.46 7.68
CA PHE A 89 -11.15 -9.31 8.19
C PHE A 89 -12.23 -9.54 7.10
N GLN A 90 -11.81 -9.80 5.86
CA GLN A 90 -12.72 -10.20 4.79
C GLN A 90 -13.08 -11.69 4.97
N THR A 91 -14.04 -11.99 5.84
CA THR A 91 -14.59 -13.34 6.00
C THR A 91 -15.60 -13.73 4.91
N GLY A 92 -15.65 -12.98 3.81
CA GLY A 92 -16.46 -13.29 2.64
C GLY A 92 -15.74 -14.25 1.71
N HIS A 93 -16.16 -15.51 1.72
CA HIS A 93 -15.86 -16.51 0.68
C HIS A 93 -16.56 -16.14 -0.65
N ASP A 94 -16.30 -14.97 -1.20
CA ASP A 94 -16.79 -14.58 -2.52
C ASP A 94 -15.61 -14.63 -3.51
N GLY A 95 -15.40 -15.83 -4.05
CA GLY A 95 -14.51 -16.03 -5.17
C GLY A 95 -14.89 -15.15 -6.36
N CYS A 96 -13.89 -14.76 -7.16
CA CYS A 96 -13.99 -14.30 -8.56
C CYS A 96 -15.34 -13.69 -9.00
N ALA A 97 -15.82 -12.67 -8.31
CA ALA A 97 -17.08 -12.00 -8.63
C ALA A 97 -16.92 -10.47 -8.55
N SER A 98 -15.97 -9.94 -9.32
CA SER A 98 -16.07 -8.56 -9.84
C SER A 98 -16.01 -8.65 -11.36
N GLY A 99 -17.07 -8.17 -12.01
CA GLY A 99 -17.39 -8.43 -13.41
C GLY A 99 -16.33 -7.96 -14.41
N GLY A 100 -15.52 -8.92 -14.86
CA GLY A 100 -14.57 -8.79 -15.96
C GLY A 100 -14.18 -10.21 -16.42
N THR A 101 -14.08 -10.42 -17.73
CA THR A 101 -13.78 -11.72 -18.35
C THR A 101 -12.38 -12.22 -17.95
N CYS A 102 -12.25 -12.99 -16.87
CA CYS A 102 -11.01 -13.66 -16.51
C CYS A 102 -10.78 -14.90 -17.41
N ASN A 103 -9.79 -14.81 -18.29
CA ASN A 103 -9.32 -15.90 -19.16
C ASN A 103 -8.07 -16.57 -18.56
N CYS A 104 -8.23 -17.28 -17.44
CA CYS A 104 -7.14 -18.08 -16.86
C CYS A 104 -7.05 -19.43 -17.59
N SER A 105 -6.07 -19.56 -18.48
CA SER A 105 -5.63 -20.86 -18.98
C SER A 105 -4.92 -21.64 -17.87
N LEU A 106 -5.30 -22.91 -17.71
CA LEU A 106 -4.55 -23.93 -16.96
C LEU A 106 -3.06 -23.93 -17.28
#